data_AF-A0A428NBJ2-F1
#
_entry.id   AF-A0A428NBJ2-F1
#
_cell.length_a   1.000
_cell.length_b   1.000
_cell.length_c   1.000
_cell.angle_alpha   90.00
_cell.angle_beta   90.00
_cell.angle_gamma   90.00
#
_symmetry.space_group_name_H-M   'P 1'
#
loop_
_entity.id
_entity.type
_entity.pdbx_description
1 polymer ?
#
loop_
_entity_poly.entity_id
_entity_poly.type
_entity_poly.pdbx_seq_one_letter_code
_entity_poly.pdbx_strand_id
1 'polypeptide(L)'
;MNDPVYRTASPYSEPNVKGPRSQIQASGTGLFKMLPNNVNKTSLHPTGVAPHVEHTELEQELHDKAHIDYDRVAIIPNPSVAALYEDALVYETGTAITSSGALTAYSGAKTGRSPLDKRIVQEDSSKDDIWWGPVNKPMTPE
;
A
#
# COMPACT_ATOMS: atom_id res chain seq x y z
N MET A 1 16.19 -43.69 -3.01
CA MET A 1 17.04 -43.72 -1.81
C MET A 1 17.83 -42.43 -1.84
N ASN A 2 17.36 -41.37 -1.17
CA ASN A 2 18.07 -40.09 -1.18
C ASN A 2 19.13 -40.11 -0.08
N ASP A 3 20.37 -39.86 -0.45
CA ASP A 3 21.52 -39.82 0.45
C ASP A 3 21.33 -38.73 1.52
N PRO A 4 21.56 -39.00 2.82
CA PRO A 4 21.45 -37.97 3.84
C PRO A 4 22.56 -36.94 3.64
N VAL A 5 22.18 -35.69 3.38
CA VAL A 5 23.10 -34.55 3.32
C VAL A 5 23.79 -34.40 4.67
N TYR A 6 25.06 -34.78 4.76
CA TYR A 6 25.88 -34.60 5.95
C TYR A 6 26.00 -33.09 6.27
N ARG A 7 25.38 -32.63 7.36
CA ARG A 7 25.59 -31.28 7.88
C ARG A 7 26.87 -31.27 8.71
N THR A 8 27.94 -30.74 8.14
CA THR A 8 29.30 -30.71 8.72
C THR A 8 29.46 -29.86 9.98
N ALA A 9 28.42 -29.15 10.44
CA ALA A 9 28.48 -28.25 11.60
C ALA A 9 27.45 -28.58 12.70
N SER A 10 26.83 -29.77 12.67
CA SER A 10 25.91 -30.19 13.72
C SER A 10 26.67 -30.82 14.89
N PRO A 11 26.46 -30.39 16.16
CA PRO A 11 27.06 -31.04 17.33
C PRO A 11 26.39 -32.39 17.68
N TYR A 12 25.41 -32.83 16.89
CA TYR A 12 24.71 -34.11 17.06
C TYR A 12 25.35 -35.18 16.18
N SER A 13 25.75 -36.29 16.81
CA SER A 13 26.48 -37.40 16.20
C SER A 13 25.70 -38.15 15.13
N GLU A 14 24.36 -38.12 15.20
CA GLU A 14 23.48 -38.79 14.24
C GLU A 14 22.79 -37.80 13.29
N PRO A 15 22.89 -38.01 11.97
CA PRO A 15 22.36 -37.06 10.97
C PRO A 15 20.82 -36.95 10.96
N ASN A 16 20.11 -37.92 11.53
CA ASN A 16 18.65 -37.90 11.65
C ASN A 16 18.13 -37.24 12.95
N VAL A 17 19.02 -36.91 13.89
CA VAL A 17 18.62 -36.27 15.15
C VAL A 17 18.53 -34.77 14.93
N LYS A 18 17.28 -34.27 14.85
CA LYS A 18 16.99 -32.84 14.79
C LYS A 18 17.51 -32.17 16.07
N GLY A 19 18.33 -31.13 15.92
CA GLY A 19 18.70 -30.27 17.05
C GLY A 19 17.50 -29.50 17.62
N PRO A 20 17.58 -28.98 18.85
CA PRO A 20 16.46 -28.39 19.58
C PRO A 20 15.79 -27.24 18.82
N ARG A 21 16.57 -26.38 18.13
CA ARG A 21 16.03 -25.32 17.26
C ARG A 21 15.17 -25.87 16.11
N SER A 22 15.63 -26.94 15.46
CA SER A 22 14.88 -27.59 14.37
C SER A 22 13.71 -28.43 14.87
N GLN A 23 13.75 -28.93 16.11
CA GLN A 23 12.60 -29.55 16.77
C GLN A 23 11.53 -28.49 17.05
N ILE A 24 11.90 -27.32 17.55
CA ILE A 24 10.99 -26.18 17.80
C ILE A 24 10.35 -25.68 16.49
N GLN A 25 11.10 -25.63 15.39
CA GLN A 25 10.55 -25.27 14.08
C GLN A 25 9.68 -26.37 13.44
N ALA A 26 9.96 -27.65 13.74
CA ALA A 26 9.18 -28.79 13.24
C ALA A 26 7.91 -29.05 14.06
N SER A 27 7.91 -28.71 15.36
CA SER A 27 6.69 -28.58 16.16
C SER A 27 5.98 -27.31 15.70
N GLY A 28 5.11 -27.43 14.69
CA GLY A 28 4.36 -26.33 14.08
C GLY A 28 3.36 -25.62 14.99
N THR A 29 3.78 -25.19 16.18
CA THR A 29 3.09 -24.18 16.98
C THR A 29 3.78 -22.86 16.69
N GLY A 30 3.30 -22.18 15.63
CA GLY A 30 3.70 -20.81 15.34
C GLY A 30 3.53 -19.95 16.59
N LEU A 31 4.61 -19.30 17.01
CA LEU A 31 4.64 -18.32 18.11
C LEU A 31 3.64 -17.16 17.93
N PHE A 32 3.06 -17.00 16.73
CA PHE A 32 1.99 -16.04 16.43
C PHE A 32 0.58 -16.51 16.83
N LYS A 33 0.37 -17.75 17.29
CA LYS A 33 -0.99 -18.28 17.57
C LYS A 33 -1.44 -18.20 19.03
N MET A 34 -0.63 -17.63 19.93
CA MET A 34 -0.92 -17.61 21.37
C MET A 34 -0.77 -16.23 22.02
N LEU A 35 -1.38 -15.21 21.43
CA LEU A 35 -1.86 -14.09 22.23
C LEU A 35 -3.39 -14.18 22.25
N PRO A 36 -4.03 -14.56 23.38
CA PRO A 36 -5.45 -14.29 23.49
C PRO A 36 -5.63 -12.77 23.41
N ASN A 37 -6.49 -12.27 22.51
CA ASN A 37 -7.02 -10.91 22.63
C ASN A 37 -7.94 -10.88 23.86
N ASN A 38 -7.35 -10.77 25.05
CA ASN A 38 -8.03 -10.73 26.35
C ASN A 38 -8.11 -9.31 26.93
N VAL A 39 -7.74 -8.29 26.16
CA VAL A 39 -7.99 -6.88 26.49
C VAL A 39 -9.49 -6.54 26.33
N ASN A 40 -10.01 -5.68 27.20
CA ASN A 40 -11.36 -5.09 27.17
C ASN A 40 -12.55 -6.03 27.42
N LYS A 41 -12.40 -7.10 28.22
CA LYS A 41 -13.54 -7.95 28.65
C LYS A 41 -14.15 -7.43 29.96
N THR A 42 -15.46 -7.20 29.97
CA THR A 42 -16.22 -6.81 31.18
C THR A 42 -17.45 -7.70 31.34
N SER A 43 -18.15 -7.62 32.48
CA SER A 43 -19.42 -8.34 32.70
C SER A 43 -20.52 -7.93 31.70
N LEU A 44 -20.45 -6.71 31.15
CA LEU A 44 -21.34 -6.22 30.09
C LEU A 44 -20.87 -6.64 28.69
N HIS A 45 -19.57 -6.88 28.49
CA HIS A 45 -18.98 -7.30 27.21
C HIS A 45 -18.07 -8.53 27.39
N PRO A 46 -18.64 -9.73 27.54
CA PRO A 46 -17.89 -10.96 27.82
C PRO A 46 -16.98 -11.40 26.66
N THR A 47 -17.28 -10.98 25.43
CA THR A 47 -16.47 -11.23 24.23
C THR A 47 -15.29 -10.28 24.07
N GLY A 48 -15.24 -9.19 24.86
CA GLY A 48 -14.30 -8.10 24.68
C GLY A 48 -14.87 -7.00 23.79
N VAL A 49 -14.51 -5.75 24.07
CA VAL A 49 -14.81 -4.61 23.18
C VAL A 49 -13.67 -4.49 22.17
N ALA A 50 -13.97 -4.77 20.91
CA ALA A 50 -13.08 -4.38 19.82
C ALA A 50 -13.08 -2.85 19.74
N PRO A 51 -11.91 -2.18 19.75
CA PRO A 51 -11.88 -0.75 19.46
C PRO A 51 -12.46 -0.55 18.06
N HIS A 52 -13.58 0.15 17.95
CA HIS A 52 -14.04 0.64 16.67
C HIS A 52 -13.11 1.79 16.29
N VAL A 53 -12.49 1.71 15.12
CA VAL A 53 -11.83 2.89 14.55
C VAL A 53 -12.97 3.74 14.01
N GLU A 54 -13.32 4.81 14.71
CA GLU A 54 -14.26 5.81 14.20
C GLU A 54 -13.53 6.60 13.12
N HIS A 55 -14.12 6.68 11.93
CA HIS A 55 -13.58 7.48 10.82
C HIS A 55 -13.87 8.96 11.07
N THR A 56 -12.94 9.80 10.66
CA THR A 56 -13.12 11.25 10.66
C THR A 56 -14.17 11.66 9.61
N GLU A 57 -14.80 12.82 9.81
CA GLU A 57 -15.77 13.39 8.85
C GLU A 57 -15.16 13.56 7.45
N LEU A 58 -13.87 13.90 7.39
CA LEU A 58 -13.09 14.04 6.14
C LEU A 58 -12.96 12.71 5.39
N GLU A 59 -12.70 11.62 6.09
CA GLU A 59 -12.57 10.28 5.48
C GLU A 59 -13.91 9.82 4.90
N GLN A 60 -15.00 10.04 5.64
CA GLN A 60 -16.35 9.73 5.17
C GLN A 60 -16.73 10.57 3.93
N GLU A 61 -16.47 11.88 3.96
CA GLU A 61 -16.74 12.76 2.82
C GLU A 61 -15.96 12.33 1.56
N LEU A 62 -14.68 11.97 1.72
CA LEU A 62 -13.84 11.52 0.61
C LEU A 62 -14.30 10.16 0.06
N HIS A 63 -14.75 9.25 0.91
CA HIS A 63 -15.34 8.00 0.46
C HIS A 63 -16.63 8.23 -0.34
N ASP A 64 -17.51 9.10 0.14
CA ASP A 64 -18.80 9.34 -0.51
C ASP A 64 -18.64 10.07 -1.85
N LYS A 65 -17.74 11.07 -1.91
CA LYS A 65 -17.56 11.89 -3.12
C LYS A 65 -16.55 11.33 -4.11
N ALA A 66 -15.44 10.77 -3.62
CA ALA A 66 -14.31 10.35 -4.44
C ALA A 66 -14.14 8.82 -4.47
N HIS A 67 -14.98 8.07 -3.75
CA HIS A 67 -14.93 6.59 -3.69
C HIS A 67 -13.56 6.06 -3.27
N ILE A 68 -12.89 6.79 -2.37
CA ILE A 68 -11.62 6.39 -1.77
C ILE A 68 -11.89 5.42 -0.63
N ASP A 69 -11.33 4.21 -0.73
CA ASP A 69 -11.39 3.18 0.30
C ASP A 69 -10.34 3.47 1.40
N TYR A 70 -10.77 4.13 2.46
CA TYR A 70 -9.92 4.51 3.60
C TYR A 70 -9.52 3.32 4.48
N ASP A 71 -10.16 2.15 4.34
CA ASP A 71 -9.73 0.93 5.05
C ASP A 71 -8.46 0.34 4.43
N ARG A 72 -8.16 0.74 3.19
CA ARG A 72 -7.00 0.25 2.42
C ARG A 72 -5.92 1.29 2.22
N VAL A 73 -6.21 2.57 2.41
CA VAL A 73 -5.30 3.67 2.11
C VAL A 73 -5.29 4.69 3.25
N ALA A 74 -4.09 5.03 3.72
CA ALA A 74 -3.92 6.11 4.69
C ALA A 74 -4.13 7.48 4.04
N ILE A 75 -4.99 8.31 4.64
CA ILE A 75 -5.24 9.68 4.19
C ILE A 75 -4.44 10.64 5.07
N ILE A 76 -3.44 11.30 4.48
CA ILE A 76 -2.60 12.29 5.18
C ILE A 76 -2.91 13.68 4.61
N PRO A 77 -3.64 14.54 5.32
CA PRO A 77 -3.98 15.87 4.83
C PRO A 77 -2.77 16.81 4.93
N ASN A 78 -2.38 17.40 3.79
CA ASN A 78 -1.34 18.43 3.69
C ASN A 78 -0.03 18.09 4.45
N PRO A 79 0.63 16.96 4.14
CA PRO A 79 1.89 16.59 4.78
C PRO A 79 2.98 17.65 4.52
N SER A 80 3.95 17.71 5.42
CA SER A 80 5.12 18.55 5.22
C SER A 80 5.92 18.12 3.98
N VAL A 81 6.70 19.05 3.41
CA VAL A 81 7.59 18.74 2.28
C VAL A 81 8.55 17.60 2.61
N ALA A 82 9.07 17.54 3.84
CA ALA A 82 9.98 16.46 4.25
C ALA A 82 9.29 15.10 4.23
N ALA A 83 8.07 15.01 4.78
CA ALA A 83 7.28 13.77 4.75
C ALA A 83 6.99 13.33 3.31
N LEU A 84 6.65 14.26 2.41
CA LEU A 84 6.46 13.96 0.99
C LEU A 84 7.71 13.36 0.31
N TYR A 85 8.90 13.86 0.66
CA TYR A 85 10.16 13.32 0.14
C TYR A 85 10.43 11.91 0.68
N GLU A 86 10.25 11.72 1.99
CA GLU A 86 10.45 10.42 2.64
C GLU A 86 9.51 9.36 2.05
N ASP A 87 8.21 9.67 1.96
CA ASP A 87 7.22 8.77 1.39
C ASP A 87 7.54 8.41 -0.06
N ALA A 88 7.92 9.40 -0.88
CA ALA A 88 8.26 9.14 -2.27
C ALA A 88 9.52 8.27 -2.43
N LEU A 89 10.51 8.42 -1.55
CA LEU A 89 11.73 7.59 -1.56
C LEU A 89 11.49 6.17 -1.02
N VAL A 90 10.55 6.00 -0.08
CA VAL A 90 10.26 4.71 0.55
C VAL A 90 9.31 3.87 -0.29
N TYR A 91 8.25 4.49 -0.82
CA TYR A 91 7.13 3.76 -1.42
C TYR A 91 7.11 3.78 -2.95
N GLU A 92 7.74 4.76 -3.61
CA GLU A 92 7.75 4.85 -5.08
C GLU A 92 9.11 4.41 -5.67
N THR A 93 9.08 3.34 -6.45
CA THR A 93 10.31 2.79 -7.05
C THR A 93 10.80 3.67 -8.20
N GLY A 94 12.08 4.02 -8.17
CA GLY A 94 12.65 4.90 -9.20
C GLY A 94 12.54 6.38 -8.87
N THR A 95 12.14 6.72 -7.64
CA THR A 95 12.29 8.06 -7.08
C THR A 95 13.70 8.26 -6.52
N ALA A 96 14.26 9.45 -6.73
CA ALA A 96 15.56 9.86 -6.19
C ALA A 96 15.61 11.37 -5.91
N ILE A 97 16.58 11.79 -5.09
CA ILE A 97 16.94 13.20 -4.93
C ILE A 97 18.11 13.49 -5.86
N THR A 98 17.95 14.51 -6.72
CA THR A 98 19.00 14.98 -7.62
C THR A 98 20.09 15.76 -6.88
N SER A 99 21.23 15.98 -7.52
CA SER A 99 22.34 16.75 -6.93
C SER A 99 21.99 18.22 -6.62
N SER A 100 20.96 18.77 -7.28
CA SER A 100 20.41 20.09 -6.97
C SER A 100 19.35 20.08 -5.87
N GLY A 101 19.02 18.91 -5.30
CA GLY A 101 18.04 18.75 -4.23
C GLY A 101 16.59 18.56 -4.72
N ALA A 102 16.33 18.54 -6.03
CA ALA A 102 14.99 18.27 -6.55
C ALA A 102 14.64 16.78 -6.47
N LEU A 103 13.41 16.46 -6.08
CA LEU A 103 12.83 15.13 -6.19
C LEU A 103 12.57 14.78 -7.66
N THR A 104 13.03 13.62 -8.11
CA THR A 104 12.77 13.09 -9.45
C THR A 104 12.16 11.70 -9.32
N ALA A 105 11.15 11.41 -10.13
CA ALA A 105 10.51 10.10 -10.21
C ALA A 105 10.58 9.57 -11.65
N TYR A 106 11.00 8.33 -11.82
CA TYR A 106 11.13 7.70 -13.13
C TYR A 106 9.78 7.14 -13.60
N SER A 107 9.19 7.74 -14.64
CA SER A 107 7.85 7.34 -15.15
C SER A 107 7.85 6.16 -16.13
N GLY A 108 8.98 5.44 -16.24
CA GLY A 108 9.08 4.24 -17.07
C GLY A 108 8.85 4.50 -18.57
N ALA A 109 8.09 3.61 -19.21
CA ALA A 109 7.83 3.67 -20.66
C ALA A 109 6.95 4.83 -21.11
N LYS A 110 6.29 5.53 -20.18
CA LYS A 110 5.36 6.63 -20.45
C LYS A 110 5.93 7.93 -19.88
N THR A 111 6.72 8.64 -20.67
CA THR A 111 7.49 9.82 -20.25
C THR A 111 6.84 11.16 -20.61
N GLY A 112 5.65 11.14 -21.19
CA GLY A 112 4.98 12.34 -21.69
C GLY A 112 3.49 12.36 -21.40
N ARG A 113 2.84 13.46 -21.78
CA ARG A 113 1.38 13.56 -21.77
C ARG A 113 0.81 12.55 -22.76
N SER A 114 -0.31 11.91 -22.42
CA SER A 114 -1.11 11.11 -23.36
C SER A 114 -2.14 12.00 -24.05
N PRO A 115 -1.85 12.59 -25.22
CA PRO A 115 -2.72 13.62 -25.78
C PRO A 115 -4.10 13.05 -26.18
N LEU A 116 -4.14 11.75 -26.48
CA LEU A 116 -5.36 11.02 -26.85
C LEU A 116 -6.31 10.77 -25.66
N ASP A 117 -5.85 10.97 -24.42
CA ASP A 117 -6.64 10.82 -23.20
C ASP A 117 -7.32 12.13 -22.79
N LYS A 118 -6.96 13.24 -23.43
CA LYS A 118 -7.61 14.53 -23.19
C LYS A 118 -9.06 14.50 -23.67
N ARG A 119 -9.98 14.91 -22.80
CA ARG A 119 -11.38 15.20 -23.13
C ARG A 119 -11.67 16.64 -22.72
N ILE A 120 -12.49 17.31 -23.50
CA ILE A 120 -12.93 18.68 -23.22
C ILE A 120 -14.45 18.68 -23.25
N VAL A 121 -15.06 19.20 -22.19
CA VAL A 121 -16.52 19.36 -22.13
C VAL A 121 -16.94 20.31 -23.25
N GLN A 122 -17.87 19.88 -24.08
CA GLN A 122 -18.35 20.67 -25.20
C GLN A 122 -19.44 21.63 -24.71
N GLU A 123 -19.03 22.80 -24.25
CA GLU A 123 -19.94 23.86 -23.81
C GLU A 123 -20.21 24.88 -24.94
N ASP A 124 -21.44 25.39 -25.00
CA ASP A 124 -21.85 26.36 -26.04
C ASP A 124 -21.02 27.65 -26.01
N SER A 125 -20.49 28.03 -24.86
CA SER A 125 -19.69 29.24 -24.66
C SER A 125 -18.31 29.20 -25.32
N SER A 126 -17.76 28.01 -25.60
CA SER A 126 -16.36 27.84 -26.02
C SER A 126 -16.17 26.86 -27.17
N LYS A 127 -17.22 26.13 -27.59
CA LYS A 127 -17.11 25.08 -28.60
C LYS A 127 -16.56 25.57 -29.94
N ASP A 128 -16.81 26.83 -30.29
CA ASP A 128 -16.38 27.42 -31.56
C ASP A 128 -14.92 27.92 -31.50
N ASP A 129 -14.34 28.04 -30.30
CA ASP A 129 -12.96 28.47 -30.07
C ASP A 129 -11.98 27.28 -29.93
N ILE A 130 -12.47 26.03 -30.03
CA ILE A 130 -11.68 24.82 -29.86
C ILE A 130 -11.45 24.14 -31.20
N TRP A 131 -10.18 23.86 -31.51
CA TRP A 131 -9.82 23.02 -32.66
C TRP A 131 -10.09 21.55 -32.38
N TRP A 132 -11.31 21.11 -32.67
CA TRP A 132 -11.71 19.71 -32.52
C TRP A 132 -10.92 18.78 -33.44
N GLY A 133 -10.63 17.56 -32.96
CA GLY A 133 -9.90 16.58 -33.74
C GLY A 133 -9.44 15.37 -32.93
N PRO A 134 -8.48 14.59 -33.44
CA PRO A 134 -8.01 13.35 -32.79
C PRO A 134 -7.46 13.54 -31.36
N VAL A 135 -7.00 14.75 -31.03
CA VAL A 135 -6.42 15.12 -29.72
C VAL A 135 -7.42 15.86 -28.85
N ASN A 136 -8.14 16.84 -29.39
CA ASN A 136 -9.19 17.57 -28.68
C ASN A 136 -10.51 16.85 -28.91
N LYS A 137 -10.84 15.90 -28.04
CA LYS A 137 -12.06 15.09 -28.17
C LYS A 137 -13.17 15.69 -27.29
N PRO A 138 -14.37 15.92 -27.85
CA PRO A 138 -15.49 16.44 -27.07
C PRO A 138 -15.98 15.38 -26.08
N MET A 139 -16.55 15.84 -24.97
CA MET A 139 -17.38 15.04 -24.07
C MET A 139 -18.62 15.83 -23.66
N THR A 140 -19.69 15.12 -23.31
CA THR A 140 -20.89 15.71 -22.72
C THR A 140 -20.61 16.17 -21.29
N PRO A 141 -21.37 17.15 -20.77
CA PRO A 141 -21.32 17.51 -19.35
C PRO A 141 -21.76 16.38 -18.40
N GLU A 142 -22.69 15.53 -18.86
CA GLU A 142 -23.15 14.32 -18.18
C GLU A 142 -22.21 13.13 -18.42
#